data_AF-A0A101W1U2-F1
#
_entry.id   AF-A0A101W1U2-F1
#
_cell.length_a   1.000
_cell.length_b   1.000
_cell.length_c   1.000
_cell.angle_alpha   90.00
_cell.angle_beta   90.00
_cell.angle_gamma   90.00
#
_symmetry.space_group_name_H-M   'P 1'
#
loop_
_entity.id
_entity.type
_entity.pdbx_description
1 polymer ?
#
loop_
_entity_poly.entity_id
_entity_poly.type
_entity_poly.pdbx_seq_one_letter_code
_entity_poly.pdbx_strand_id
1 'polypeptide(L)'
;MKGKYLMVGFTLLTALIFWIWAIITAATHLVLTIVVYRDAKTLYEPALGIKPSLWATIAFTLPLGGMFIYWLINHSTLNKMNSRY
;
A
#
# COMPACT_ATOMS: atom_id res chain seq x y z
N MET A 1 40.20 7.25 -22.85
CA MET A 1 39.73 5.94 -22.32
C MET A 1 39.17 6.01 -20.91
N LYS A 2 39.82 6.69 -19.94
CA LYS A 2 39.34 6.79 -18.54
C LYS A 2 37.90 7.29 -18.36
N GLY A 3 37.45 8.27 -19.16
CA GLY A 3 36.09 8.83 -19.06
C GLY A 3 34.95 7.85 -19.40
N LYS A 4 35.19 6.85 -20.27
CA LYS A 4 34.16 5.85 -20.64
C LYS A 4 33.87 4.89 -19.49
N TYR A 5 34.89 4.44 -18.77
CA TYR A 5 34.71 3.55 -17.61
C TYR A 5 34.00 4.24 -16.44
N LEU A 6 34.29 5.52 -16.24
CA LEU A 6 33.64 6.34 -15.21
C LEU A 6 32.15 6.54 -15.49
N MET A 7 31.79 6.79 -16.76
CA MET A 7 30.39 6.90 -17.21
C MET A 7 29.64 5.56 -17.05
N VAL A 8 30.24 4.45 -17.48
CA VAL A 8 29.64 3.11 -17.35
C VAL A 8 29.42 2.73 -15.88
N GLY A 9 30.40 2.99 -15.01
CA GLY A 9 30.27 2.74 -13.57
C GLY A 9 29.11 3.51 -12.94
N PHE A 10 28.94 4.79 -13.31
CA PHE A 10 27.83 5.62 -12.83
C PHE A 10 26.46 5.11 -13.32
N THR A 11 26.36 4.69 -14.58
CA THR A 11 25.12 4.12 -15.13
C THR A 11 24.74 2.81 -14.43
N LEU A 12 25.72 1.94 -14.14
CA LEU A 12 25.47 0.70 -13.42
C LEU A 12 25.01 0.95 -11.97
N LEU A 13 25.64 1.90 -11.28
CA LEU A 13 25.27 2.26 -9.92
C LEU A 13 23.83 2.81 -9.86
N THR A 14 23.49 3.72 -10.77
CA THR A 14 22.14 4.31 -10.83
C THR A 14 21.09 3.26 -11.19
N ALA A 15 21.37 2.35 -12.12
CA ALA A 15 20.49 1.23 -12.43
C ALA A 15 20.28 0.31 -11.22
N LEU A 16 21.34 0.02 -10.46
CA LEU A 16 21.26 -0.79 -9.25
C LEU A 16 20.40 -0.12 -8.17
N ILE A 17 20.61 1.17 -7.93
CA ILE A 17 19.79 1.95 -6.98
C ILE A 17 18.32 1.94 -7.42
N PHE A 18 18.05 2.13 -8.71
CA PHE A 18 16.70 2.10 -9.26
C PHE A 18 16.02 0.74 -9.01
N TRP A 19 16.71 -0.37 -9.28
CA TRP A 19 16.16 -1.71 -9.04
C TRP A 19 15.92 -2.01 -7.57
N ILE A 20 16.81 -1.57 -6.68
CA ILE A 20 16.61 -1.69 -5.23
C ILE A 20 15.32 -0.96 -4.82
N TRP A 21 15.14 0.28 -5.28
CA TRP A 21 13.92 1.04 -5.00
C TRP A 21 12.67 0.38 -5.58
N ALA A 22 12.73 -0.14 -6.81
CA ALA A 22 11.61 -0.85 -7.42
C ALA A 22 11.17 -2.07 -6.59
N ILE A 23 12.13 -2.85 -6.09
CA ILE A 23 11.87 -4.02 -5.24
C ILE A 23 11.25 -3.58 -3.90
N ILE A 24 11.83 -2.57 -3.25
CA ILE A 24 11.31 -2.06 -1.97
C ILE A 24 9.88 -1.55 -2.15
N THR A 25 9.63 -0.72 -3.17
CA THR A 25 8.29 -0.18 -3.45
C THR A 25 7.29 -1.29 -3.75
N ALA A 26 7.66 -2.30 -4.55
CA ALA A 26 6.79 -3.44 -4.84
C ALA A 26 6.48 -4.26 -3.58
N ALA A 27 7.48 -4.51 -2.73
CA ALA A 27 7.30 -5.22 -1.47
C ALA A 27 6.38 -4.43 -0.51
N THR A 28 6.61 -3.13 -0.33
CA THR A 28 5.75 -2.27 0.49
C THR A 28 4.32 -2.25 -0.05
N HIS A 29 4.14 -2.15 -1.36
CA HIS A 29 2.83 -2.18 -2.01
C HIS A 29 2.04 -3.45 -1.69
N LEU A 30 2.68 -4.61 -1.79
CA LEU A 30 2.06 -5.90 -1.45
C LEU A 30 1.74 -6.00 0.04
N VAL A 31 2.66 -5.56 0.91
CA VAL A 31 2.46 -5.55 2.37
C VAL A 31 1.24 -4.71 2.74
N LEU A 32 1.11 -3.50 2.19
CA LEU A 32 -0.04 -2.63 2.45
C LEU A 32 -1.37 -3.29 2.02
N THR A 33 -1.37 -3.90 0.84
CA THR A 33 -2.54 -4.64 0.33
C THR A 33 -2.94 -5.77 1.27
N ILE A 34 -1.96 -6.54 1.76
CA ILE A 34 -2.18 -7.65 2.68
C ILE A 34 -2.70 -7.16 4.03
N VAL A 35 -2.15 -6.06 4.56
CA VAL A 35 -2.60 -5.45 5.81
C VAL A 35 -4.06 -5.02 5.71
N VAL A 36 -4.43 -4.28 4.66
CA VAL A 36 -5.82 -3.86 4.44
C VAL A 36 -6.76 -5.06 4.31
N TYR A 37 -6.37 -6.10 3.57
CA TYR A 37 -7.17 -7.31 3.42
C TYR A 37 -7.39 -8.06 4.74
N ARG A 38 -6.32 -8.22 5.53
CA ARG A 38 -6.38 -8.91 6.83
C ARG A 38 -7.23 -8.13 7.81
N ASP A 39 -7.06 -6.81 7.86
CA ASP A 39 -7.82 -5.94 8.74
C ASP A 39 -9.31 -5.95 8.36
N ALA A 40 -9.63 -5.87 7.06
CA ALA A 40 -11.00 -5.92 6.56
C ALA A 40 -11.70 -7.26 6.88
N LYS A 41 -10.96 -8.36 6.99
CA LYS A 41 -11.49 -9.67 7.42
C LYS A 41 -11.81 -9.72 8.91
N THR A 42 -11.14 -8.93 9.73
CA THR A 42 -11.34 -8.91 11.19
C THR A 42 -12.44 -7.95 11.63
N LEU A 43 -12.96 -7.12 10.72
CA LEU A 43 -14.11 -6.26 11.00
C LEU A 43 -15.38 -7.10 11.13
N TYR A 44 -16.01 -7.04 12.32
CA TYR A 44 -17.29 -7.69 12.60
C TYR A 44 -18.44 -7.03 11.81
N GLU A 45 -18.42 -5.70 11.71
CA GLU A 45 -19.37 -4.89 10.93
C GLU A 45 -18.62 -3.94 10.00
N PRO A 46 -18.47 -4.28 8.70
CA PRO A 46 -17.85 -3.36 7.75
C PRO A 46 -18.76 -2.15 7.50
N ALA A 47 -18.23 -0.93 7.64
CA ALA A 47 -19.01 0.32 7.62
C ALA A 47 -19.83 0.55 6.34
N LEU A 48 -19.47 -0.11 5.22
CA LEU A 48 -20.16 -0.02 3.94
C LEU A 48 -20.63 -1.38 3.40
N GLY A 49 -20.60 -2.45 4.19
CA GLY A 49 -20.91 -3.81 3.70
C GLY A 49 -19.93 -4.34 2.63
N ILE A 50 -18.81 -3.64 2.40
CA ILE A 50 -17.84 -3.99 1.36
C ILE A 50 -17.06 -5.24 1.76
N LYS A 51 -16.99 -6.22 0.85
CA LYS A 51 -16.25 -7.46 1.06
C LYS A 51 -14.74 -7.20 1.21
N PRO A 52 -14.01 -7.97 2.04
CA PRO A 52 -12.56 -7.80 2.22
C PRO A 52 -11.76 -7.89 0.91
N SER A 53 -12.18 -8.73 -0.03
CA SER A 53 -11.53 -8.85 -1.35
C SER A 53 -11.59 -7.55 -2.16
N LEU A 54 -12.68 -6.80 -2.08
CA LEU A 54 -12.81 -5.53 -2.78
C LEU A 54 -11.88 -4.47 -2.18
N TRP A 55 -11.76 -4.45 -0.85
CA TRP A 55 -10.79 -3.61 -0.15
C TRP A 55 -9.35 -3.94 -0.53
N ALA A 56 -9.02 -5.22 -0.71
CA ALA A 56 -7.72 -5.63 -1.22
C ALA A 56 -7.48 -5.12 -2.65
N THR A 57 -8.47 -5.20 -3.53
CA THR A 57 -8.35 -4.67 -4.91
C THR A 57 -8.15 -3.15 -4.92
N ILE A 58 -8.87 -2.42 -4.07
CA ILE A 58 -8.72 -0.96 -3.93
C ILE A 58 -7.32 -0.62 -3.41
N ALA A 59 -6.85 -1.30 -2.36
CA ALA A 59 -5.51 -1.11 -1.81
C ALA A 59 -4.41 -1.55 -2.79
N PHE A 60 -4.63 -2.57 -3.61
CA PHE A 60 -3.67 -2.95 -4.65
C PHE A 60 -3.62 -1.92 -5.78
N THR A 61 -4.75 -1.35 -6.19
CA THR A 61 -4.77 -0.36 -7.27
C THR A 61 -4.19 0.98 -6.81
N LEU A 62 -4.49 1.34 -5.56
CA LEU A 62 -4.06 2.57 -4.92
C LEU A 62 -3.51 2.20 -3.53
N PRO A 63 -2.21 1.91 -3.35
CA PRO A 63 -1.66 1.43 -2.09
C PRO A 63 -1.89 2.42 -0.95
N LEU A 64 -1.27 3.60 -1.02
CA LEU A 64 -1.43 4.62 0.01
C LEU A 64 -2.85 5.21 0.00
N GLY A 65 -3.39 5.51 -1.18
CA GLY A 65 -4.73 6.12 -1.32
C GLY A 65 -5.85 5.19 -0.88
N GLY A 66 -5.83 3.93 -1.29
CA GLY A 66 -6.79 2.90 -0.94
C GLY A 66 -6.71 2.52 0.53
N MET A 67 -5.51 2.40 1.11
CA MET A 67 -5.34 2.23 2.56
C MET A 67 -5.89 3.45 3.33
N PHE A 68 -5.61 4.67 2.86
CA PHE A 68 -6.10 5.89 3.50
C PHE A 68 -7.64 5.98 3.46
N ILE A 69 -8.26 5.70 2.32
CA ILE A 69 -9.72 5.64 2.16
C ILE A 69 -10.30 4.54 3.06
N TYR A 70 -9.68 3.35 3.07
CA TYR A 70 -10.07 2.25 3.94
C TYR A 70 -10.07 2.66 5.42
N TRP A 71 -9.00 3.31 5.86
CA TRP A 71 -8.85 3.78 7.23
C TRP A 71 -9.87 4.87 7.58
N LEU A 72 -10.10 5.84 6.68
CA LEU A 72 -11.12 6.87 6.88
C LEU A 72 -12.53 6.30 7.05
N ILE A 73 -12.84 5.20 6.36
CA ILE A 73 -14.18 4.61 6.41
C ILE A 73 -14.37 3.69 7.61
N ASN A 74 -13.38 2.84 7.92
CA ASN A 74 -13.54 1.78 8.92
C ASN A 74 -12.97 2.14 10.30
N HIS A 75 -12.07 3.12 10.37
CA HIS A 75 -11.35 3.48 11.61
C HIS A 75 -11.47 4.96 12.00
N SER A 76 -12.05 5.81 11.15
CA SER A 76 -12.34 7.19 11.54
C SER A 76 -13.37 7.22 12.68
N THR A 77 -13.05 8.01 13.71
CA THR A 77 -13.87 8.23 14.92
C THR A 77 -15.28 8.76 14.61
N LEU A 78 -15.56 9.20 13.37
CA LEU A 78 -16.89 9.61 12.90
C LEU A 78 -17.94 8.48 12.99
N ASN A 79 -17.53 7.20 13.00
CA ASN A 79 -18.47 6.08 13.13
C ASN A 79 -18.74 5.63 14.58
N LYS A 80 -18.10 6.26 15.58
CA LYS A 80 -18.28 5.93 17.02
C LYS A 80 -19.48 6.64 17.69
N MET A 81 -20.29 7.38 16.92
CA MET A 81 -21.46 8.10 17.45
C MET A 81 -22.80 7.38 17.29
N ASN A 82 -22.83 6.06 17.00
CA ASN A 82 -24.10 5.32 16.96
C ASN A 82 -24.06 3.89 17.54
N SER A 83 -23.28 3.65 18.59
CA SER A 83 -23.39 2.41 19.39
C SER A 83 -23.80 2.68 20.85
N ARG A 84 -24.63 3.70 21.08
CA ARG A 84 -25.46 3.75 22.28
C ARG A 84 -26.85 3.24 21.93
N TYR A 85 -27.01 1.93 21.86
CA TYR A 85 -28.19 1.19 22.32
C TYR A 85 -27.75 -0.23 22.63
#